data_AF-D3U7A0-F1
#
_entry.id   AF-D3U7A0-F1
#
_cell.length_a   1.000
_cell.length_b   1.000
_cell.length_c   1.000
_cell.angle_alpha   90.00
_cell.angle_beta   90.00
_cell.angle_gamma   90.00
#
_symmetry.space_group_name_H-M   'P 1'
#
loop_
_entity.id
_entity.type
_entity.pdbx_description
1 polymer ?
#
loop_
_entity_poly.entity_id
_entity_poly.type
_entity_poly.pdbx_seq_one_letter_code
_entity_poly.pdbx_strand_id
1 'polypeptide(L)' 'MALNLFDQFMSPTHLGIPLIAIALTLPWILVPSPTSRYQNNRLISLQNWFIKTFTQQLMMPLNQGGHK' A
#
# COMPACT_ATOMS: atom_id res chain seq x y z
N MET A 1 22.33 17.86 20.11
CA MET A 1 21.13 18.67 19.79
C MET A 1 20.63 18.21 18.43
N ALA A 2 19.49 17.50 18.38
CA ALA A 2 18.92 16.97 17.14
C ALA A 2 18.04 18.04 16.46
N LEU A 3 18.67 19.09 15.93
CA LEU A 3 17.95 20.23 15.34
C LEU A 3 17.16 19.89 14.07
N ASN A 4 17.39 18.70 13.50
CA ASN A 4 16.96 18.31 12.17
C ASN A 4 16.15 17.00 12.17
N LEU A 5 15.54 16.63 13.32
CA LEU A 5 14.75 15.40 13.44
C LEU A 5 13.61 15.33 12.41
N PHE A 6 13.06 16.48 12.03
CA PHE A 6 11.90 16.54 11.12
C PHE A 6 12.25 16.65 9.64
N ASP A 7 13.50 16.97 9.29
CA ASP A 7 13.92 17.14 7.90
C ASP A 7 13.76 15.85 7.08
N GLN A 8 13.88 14.68 7.74
CA GLN A 8 13.67 13.37 7.10
C GLN A 8 12.23 13.10 6.64
N PHE A 9 11.25 13.87 7.13
CA PHE A 9 9.84 13.74 6.72
C PHE A 9 9.45 14.74 5.62
N MET A 10 10.35 15.65 5.25
CA MET A 10 10.11 16.57 4.15
C MET A 10 9.99 15.78 2.84
N SER A 11 9.02 16.14 2.01
CA SER A 11 8.85 15.50 0.71
C SER A 11 10.12 15.72 -0.14
N PRO A 12 10.75 14.66 -0.66
CA PRO A 12 11.99 14.80 -1.42
C PRO A 12 11.73 15.60 -2.70
N THR A 13 12.70 16.45 -3.04
CA THR A 13 12.75 17.16 -4.32
C THR A 13 13.95 16.63 -5.11
N HIS A 14 13.75 16.32 -6.39
CA HIS A 14 14.82 15.94 -7.30
C HIS A 14 14.74 16.80 -8.54
N LEU A 15 15.89 17.37 -8.97
CA LEU A 15 15.97 18.27 -10.13
C LEU A 15 14.99 19.46 -10.05
N GLY A 16 14.70 19.94 -8.84
CA GLY A 16 13.73 21.02 -8.60
C GLY A 16 12.25 20.59 -8.65
N ILE A 17 11.97 19.29 -8.82
CA ILE A 17 10.60 18.75 -8.89
C ILE A 17 10.26 18.06 -7.56
N PRO A 18 9.17 18.44 -6.88
CA PRO A 18 8.70 17.74 -5.68
C PRO A 18 8.07 16.38 -6.06
N LEU A 19 8.55 15.30 -5.45
CA LEU A 19 8.14 13.92 -5.79
C LEU A 19 6.82 13.49 -5.14
N ILE A 20 6.19 14.33 -4.33
CA ILE A 20 4.96 14.00 -3.61
C ILE A 20 3.81 13.60 -4.54
N ALA A 21 3.69 14.25 -5.70
CA ALA A 21 2.66 13.92 -6.68
C ALA A 21 2.83 12.50 -7.25
N ILE A 22 4.07 12.08 -7.52
CA ILE A 22 4.37 10.72 -7.98
C ILE A 22 4.07 9.72 -6.86
N ALA A 23 4.48 10.00 -5.63
CA ALA A 23 4.24 9.12 -4.49
C ALA A 23 2.74 8.86 -4.24
N LEU A 24 1.90 9.89 -4.41
CA LEU A 24 0.44 9.77 -4.23
C LEU A 24 -0.25 9.02 -5.38
N THR A 25 0.25 9.13 -6.61
CA THR A 25 -0.37 8.52 -7.79
C THR A 25 0.13 7.11 -8.07
N LEU A 26 1.35 6.77 -7.66
CA LEU A 26 1.99 5.48 -7.90
C LEU A 26 1.17 4.24 -7.45
N PRO A 27 0.48 4.24 -6.29
CA PRO A 27 -0.28 3.07 -5.85
C PRO A 27 -1.35 2.62 -6.85
N TRP A 28 -1.93 3.55 -7.61
CA TRP A 28 -2.98 3.27 -8.58
C TRP A 28 -2.44 2.47 -9.78
N ILE A 29 -1.15 2.63 -10.07
CA ILE A 29 -0.44 1.88 -11.11
C ILE A 29 -0.03 0.50 -10.60
N LEU A 30 0.38 0.41 -9.33
CA LEU A 30 0.87 -0.83 -8.73
C LEU A 30 -0.24 -1.86 -8.45
N VAL A 31 -1.49 -1.41 -8.26
CA VAL A 31 -2.65 -2.28 -8.03
C VAL A 31 -3.65 -2.11 -9.17
N PRO A 32 -3.36 -2.69 -10.35
CA PRO A 32 -4.22 -2.54 -11.52
C PRO A 32 -5.57 -3.24 -11.31
N SER A 33 -6.61 -2.70 -11.96
CA SER A 33 -7.92 -3.36 -11.96
C SER A 33 -7.86 -4.71 -12.69
N PRO A 34 -8.64 -5.72 -12.23
CA PRO A 34 -8.73 -7.00 -12.92
C PRO A 34 -9.22 -6.81 -14.37
N THR A 35 -8.56 -7.48 -15.31
CA THR A 35 -8.95 -7.44 -16.72
C THR A 35 -10.11 -8.39 -17.01
N SER A 36 -10.95 -8.09 -18.01
CA SER A 36 -12.05 -8.97 -18.47
C SER A 36 -11.60 -10.29 -19.12
N ARG A 37 -10.29 -10.56 -19.14
CA ARG A 37 -9.74 -11.80 -19.66
C ARG A 37 -10.08 -12.95 -18.72
N TYR A 38 -10.30 -14.12 -19.30
CA TYR A 38 -10.62 -15.34 -18.54
C TYR A 38 -9.48 -15.78 -17.59
N GLN A 39 -8.22 -15.57 -18.00
CA GLN A 39 -7.05 -15.89 -17.17
C GLN A 39 -6.34 -14.61 -16.70
N ASN A 40 -6.11 -14.54 -15.38
CA ASN A 40 -5.32 -13.49 -14.76
C ASN A 40 -3.82 -13.80 -14.87
N ASN A 41 -2.99 -12.75 -14.94
CA ASN A 41 -1.54 -12.93 -14.86
C ASN A 41 -1.10 -13.24 -13.43
N ARG A 42 0.15 -13.72 -13.28
CA ARG A 42 0.69 -14.14 -11.98
C ARG A 42 0.69 -13.02 -10.93
N LEU A 43 0.98 -11.78 -11.33
CA LEU A 43 1.01 -10.63 -10.44
C LEU A 43 -0.37 -10.34 -9.84
N ILE A 44 -1.40 -10.25 -10.69
CA ILE A 44 -2.78 -10.00 -10.28
C ILE A 44 -3.29 -11.13 -9.37
N SER A 45 -2.94 -12.38 -9.69
CA SER A 45 -3.30 -13.53 -8.86
C SER A 45 -2.69 -13.44 -7.44
N LEU A 46 -1.42 -13.05 -7.32
CA LEU A 46 -0.76 -12.87 -6.02
C LEU A 46 -1.34 -11.68 -5.25
N GLN A 47 -1.60 -10.56 -5.92
CA GLN A 47 -2.24 -9.39 -5.31
C GLN A 47 -3.63 -9.72 -4.77
N ASN A 48 -4.48 -10.37 -5.58
CA ASN A 48 -5.81 -10.80 -5.16
C ASN A 48 -5.76 -11.78 -3.99
N TRP A 49 -4.82 -12.73 -4.01
CA TRP A 49 -4.62 -13.67 -2.91
C TRP A 49 -4.21 -12.98 -1.62
N PHE A 50 -3.28 -12.01 -1.70
CA PHE A 50 -2.87 -11.20 -0.56
C PHE A 50 -4.04 -10.39 0.01
N ILE A 51 -4.77 -9.67 -0.84
CA ILE A 51 -5.93 -8.86 -0.41
C ILE A 51 -6.97 -9.74 0.27
N LYS A 52 -7.34 -10.88 -0.34
CA LYS A 52 -8.30 -11.82 0.25
C LYS A 52 -7.87 -12.28 1.64
N THR A 53 -6.60 -12.70 1.77
CA THR A 53 -6.08 -13.23 3.04
C THR A 53 -6.00 -12.14 4.09
N PHE A 54 -5.53 -10.95 3.71
CA PHE A 54 -5.44 -9.79 4.60
C PHE A 54 -6.82 -9.37 5.10
N THR A 55 -7.82 -9.25 4.22
CA THR A 55 -9.20 -8.92 4.60
C THR A 55 -9.78 -9.98 5.52
N GLN A 56 -9.51 -11.27 5.25
CA GLN A 56 -9.95 -12.34 6.14
C GLN A 56 -9.35 -12.18 7.55
N GLN A 57 -8.04 -11.94 7.67
CA GLN A 57 -7.39 -11.75 8.97
C GLN A 57 -7.92 -10.52 9.70
N LEU A 58 -8.18 -9.42 8.98
CA LEU A 58 -8.72 -8.19 9.55
C LEU A 58 -10.14 -8.36 10.09
N MET A 59 -10.94 -9.23 9.46
CA MET A 59 -12.33 -9.50 9.85
C MET A 59 -12.47 -10.68 10.81
N MET A 60 -11.37 -11.30 11.24
CA MET A 60 -11.44 -12.35 12.27
C MET A 60 -11.84 -11.74 13.61
N PRO A 61 -12.71 -12.41 14.38
CA PRO A 61 -13.08 -11.94 15.70
C PRO A 61 -11.84 -11.91 16.61
N LEU A 62 -11.76 -10.89 17.47
CA LEU A 62 -10.73 -10.86 18.50
C LEU A 62 -10.86 -12.09 19.42
N ASN A 63 -9.72 -12.53 19.95
CA ASN A 63 -9.71 -13.57 20.97
C ASN A 63 -10.38 -13.05 22.26
N GLN A 64 -10.77 -13.96 23.15
CA GLN A 64 -11.43 -13.57 24.41
C GLN A 64 -10.60 -12.61 25.28
N GLY A 65 -9.26 -12.62 25.17
CA GLY A 65 -8.38 -11.68 25.86
C GLY A 65 -8.41 -10.25 25.31
N GLY A 66 -8.75 -10.08 24.03
CA GLY A 66 -8.87 -8.79 23.34
C GLY A 66 -10.24 -8.14 23.48
N HIS A 67 -11.22 -8.81 24.10
CA HIS A 67 -12.52 -8.23 24.45
C HIS A 67 -12.52 -7.44 25.77
N LYS A 68 -11.34 -7.09 26.29
CA LYS A 68 -11.18 -6.31 27.53
C LYS A 68 -11.05 -4.83 27.27
#